data_AF-A0A3A9SBW6-F1
#
_entry.id   AF-A0A3A9SBW6-F1
#
_cell.length_a   1.000
_cell.length_b   1.000
_cell.length_c   1.000
_cell.angle_alpha   90.00
_cell.angle_beta   90.00
_cell.angle_gamma   90.00
#
_symmetry.space_group_name_H-M   'P 1'
#
loop_
_entity.id
_entity.type
_entity.pdbx_description
1 polymer ?
#
loop_
_entity_poly.entity_id
_entity_poly.type
_entity_poly.pdbx_seq_one_letter_code
_entity_poly.pdbx_strand_id
1 'polypeptide(L)'
;MDISEDLKAQLELQPYLKHFKIQYDLLRKRYERLKEIDNPLDDNLDIGTYFDMVIVQLRAIFIESPSLKNNYTLQNVMRKIGKDDYADALDDILSREFIPDVSDMTIRTAIKLLADKFICHYDVSEGINSDNWGEAAYIESFLRNPYVTVNLQTIMAEITEIVDKGLQEYYEQELNK
;
A
#
# COMPACT_ATOMS: atom_id res chain seq x y z
N MET A 1 23.13 29.05 -19.65
CA MET A 1 22.53 28.02 -20.52
C MET A 1 21.30 27.54 -19.77
N ASP A 2 20.11 27.95 -20.22
CA ASP A 2 18.87 27.59 -19.54
C ASP A 2 18.54 26.14 -19.87
N ILE A 3 18.32 25.34 -18.83
CA ILE A 3 17.96 23.92 -18.98
C ILE A 3 16.52 23.90 -19.48
N SER A 4 16.22 23.11 -20.53
CA SER A 4 14.84 22.99 -21.04
C SER A 4 13.89 22.53 -19.94
N GLU A 5 12.63 22.95 -20.01
CA GLU A 5 11.60 22.58 -19.02
C GLU A 5 11.45 21.05 -18.92
N ASP A 6 11.56 20.35 -20.05
CA ASP A 6 11.54 18.88 -20.09
C ASP A 6 12.68 18.26 -19.28
N LEU A 7 13.90 18.79 -19.39
CA LEU A 7 15.05 18.26 -18.67
C LEU A 7 14.96 18.60 -17.16
N LYS A 8 14.35 19.74 -16.79
CA LYS A 8 14.04 20.05 -15.38
C LYS A 8 13.02 19.04 -14.82
N ALA A 9 11.93 18.78 -15.55
CA ALA A 9 10.90 17.82 -15.13
C ALA A 9 11.47 16.39 -14.97
N GLN A 10 12.33 15.96 -15.91
CA GLN A 10 13.01 14.65 -15.80
C GLN A 10 13.93 14.57 -14.58
N LEU A 11 14.72 15.61 -14.30
CA LEU A 11 15.61 15.66 -13.15
C LEU A 11 14.84 15.60 -11.82
N GLU A 12 13.63 16.16 -11.76
CA GLU A 12 12.75 16.08 -10.59
C GLU A 12 12.07 14.71 -10.45
N LEU A 13 11.74 14.04 -11.56
CA LEU A 13 11.07 12.75 -11.57
C LEU A 13 11.98 11.57 -11.17
N GLN A 14 13.26 11.60 -11.58
CA GLN A 14 14.18 10.47 -11.35
C GLN A 14 14.36 10.11 -9.86
N PRO A 15 14.54 11.06 -8.92
CA PRO A 15 14.56 10.76 -7.50
C PRO A 15 13.26 10.13 -6.99
N TYR A 16 12.10 10.55 -7.52
CA TYR A 16 10.80 9.98 -7.14
C TYR A 16 10.69 8.51 -7.53
N LEU A 17 10.97 8.19 -8.79
CA LEU A 17 10.95 6.81 -9.28
C LEU A 17 11.93 5.92 -8.54
N LYS A 18 13.15 6.42 -8.28
CA LYS A 18 14.18 5.67 -7.56
C LYS A 18 13.75 5.34 -6.13
N HIS A 19 13.27 6.33 -5.37
CA HIS A 19 12.85 6.10 -3.98
C HIS A 19 11.62 5.22 -3.89
N PHE A 20 10.62 5.44 -4.75
CA PHE A 20 9.46 4.56 -4.85
C PHE A 20 9.89 3.12 -5.10
N LYS A 21 10.73 2.88 -6.11
CA LYS A 21 11.19 1.52 -6.47
C LYS A 21 11.92 0.83 -5.32
N ILE A 22 12.78 1.54 -4.59
CA ILE A 22 13.48 0.97 -3.42
C ILE A 22 12.48 0.50 -2.36
N GLN A 23 11.47 1.33 -2.06
CA GLN A 23 10.47 1.00 -1.04
C GLN A 23 9.54 -0.13 -1.50
N TYR A 24 9.14 -0.12 -2.77
CA TYR A 24 8.32 -1.17 -3.37
C TYR A 24 9.05 -2.52 -3.43
N ASP A 25 10.30 -2.54 -3.86
CA ASP A 25 11.11 -3.78 -3.90
C ASP A 25 11.31 -4.35 -2.48
N LEU A 26 11.45 -3.48 -1.47
CA LEU A 26 11.55 -3.89 -0.07
C LEU A 26 10.23 -4.46 0.46
N LEU A 27 9.11 -3.82 0.15
CA LEU A 27 7.77 -4.32 0.49
C LEU A 27 7.57 -5.73 -0.10
N ARG A 28 7.88 -5.92 -1.39
CA ARG A 28 7.77 -7.24 -2.05
C ARG A 28 8.58 -8.31 -1.34
N LYS A 29 9.83 -8.01 -0.97
CA LYS A 29 10.68 -8.96 -0.23
C LYS A 29 10.10 -9.33 1.13
N ARG A 30 9.58 -8.36 1.88
CA ARG A 30 8.94 -8.60 3.18
C ARG A 30 7.66 -9.40 3.04
N TYR A 31 6.86 -9.10 2.02
CA TYR A 31 5.65 -9.84 1.73
C TYR A 31 5.91 -11.28 1.28
N GLU A 32 6.92 -11.51 0.42
CA GLU A 32 7.34 -12.88 0.10
C GLU A 32 7.84 -13.63 1.33
N ARG A 33 8.62 -12.96 2.20
CA ARG A 33 9.05 -13.58 3.45
C ARG A 33 7.87 -13.90 4.37
N LEU A 34 6.88 -13.02 4.47
CA LEU A 34 5.65 -13.28 5.22
C LEU A 34 4.95 -14.53 4.68
N LYS A 35 4.75 -14.63 3.37
CA LYS A 35 4.12 -15.82 2.75
C LYS A 35 4.84 -17.13 3.06
N GLU A 36 6.17 -17.12 3.16
CA GLU A 36 6.96 -18.30 3.49
C GLU A 36 6.76 -18.79 4.93
N ILE A 37 6.52 -17.87 5.86
CA ILE A 37 6.48 -18.16 7.30
C ILE A 37 5.07 -18.10 7.89
N ASP A 38 4.12 -17.50 7.16
CA ASP A 38 2.78 -17.24 7.68
C ASP A 38 2.05 -18.56 7.89
N ASN A 39 1.78 -18.81 9.17
CA ASN A 39 0.86 -19.82 9.62
C ASN A 39 -0.24 -19.08 10.40
N PRO A 40 -1.47 -19.02 9.89
CA PRO A 40 -2.57 -18.28 10.54
C PRO A 40 -2.92 -18.73 11.96
N LEU A 41 -2.44 -19.90 12.37
CA LEU A 41 -2.63 -20.46 13.72
C LEU A 41 -1.42 -20.26 14.64
N ASP A 42 -0.36 -19.64 14.14
CA ASP A 42 0.90 -19.40 14.84
C ASP A 42 1.01 -17.91 15.22
N ASP A 43 1.40 -17.67 16.47
CA ASP A 43 1.60 -16.35 17.08
C ASP A 43 3.09 -15.94 17.13
N ASN A 44 3.93 -16.62 16.34
CA ASN A 44 5.35 -16.32 16.24
C ASN A 44 5.62 -14.83 15.96
N LEU A 45 6.48 -14.22 16.80
CA LEU A 45 6.91 -12.83 16.70
C LEU A 45 7.40 -12.45 15.29
N ASP A 46 8.07 -13.36 14.58
CA ASP A 46 8.54 -13.12 13.22
C ASP A 46 7.36 -12.85 12.27
N ILE A 47 6.26 -13.61 12.40
CA ILE A 47 5.07 -13.43 11.56
C ILE A 47 4.47 -12.05 11.82
N GLY A 48 4.23 -11.71 13.10
CA GLY A 48 3.71 -10.40 13.49
C GLY A 48 4.62 -9.26 13.00
N THR A 49 5.94 -9.42 13.13
CA THR A 49 6.91 -8.42 12.66
C THR A 49 6.82 -8.20 11.16
N TYR A 50 6.82 -9.26 10.34
CA TYR A 50 6.72 -9.10 8.89
C TYR A 50 5.35 -8.58 8.45
N PHE A 51 4.29 -9.01 9.12
CA PHE A 51 2.93 -8.51 8.88
C PHE A 51 2.85 -7.00 9.14
N ASP A 52 3.28 -6.53 10.32
CA ASP A 52 3.28 -5.12 10.68
C ASP A 52 4.08 -4.28 9.68
N MET A 53 5.27 -4.76 9.30
CA MET A 53 6.12 -4.07 8.32
C MET A 53 5.45 -3.97 6.94
N VAL A 54 4.73 -5.00 6.51
CA VAL A 54 3.98 -5.00 5.24
C VAL A 54 2.82 -4.01 5.31
N ILE A 55 2.02 -4.04 6.38
CA ILE A 55 0.87 -3.15 6.56
C ILE A 55 1.29 -1.68 6.61
N VAL A 56 2.32 -1.35 7.38
CA VAL A 56 2.85 0.02 7.48
C VAL A 56 3.37 0.50 6.12
N GLN A 57 4.09 -0.34 5.37
CA GLN A 57 4.56 0.03 4.04
C GLN A 57 3.44 0.15 3.01
N LEU A 58 2.44 -0.73 3.05
CA LEU A 58 1.24 -0.63 2.21
C LEU A 58 0.57 0.73 2.40
N ARG A 59 0.33 1.11 3.66
CA ARG A 59 -0.24 2.42 4.01
C ARG A 59 0.64 3.55 3.51
N ALA A 60 1.95 3.48 3.71
CA ALA A 60 2.87 4.57 3.35
C ALA A 60 3.03 4.75 1.84
N ILE A 61 3.03 3.67 1.06
CA ILE A 61 3.31 3.68 -0.37
C ILE A 61 2.03 3.86 -1.19
N PHE A 62 0.91 3.26 -0.78
CA PHE A 62 -0.30 3.18 -1.61
C PHE A 62 -1.48 4.00 -1.09
N ILE A 63 -1.43 4.50 0.15
CA ILE A 63 -2.51 5.30 0.70
C ILE A 63 -2.04 6.75 0.83
N GLU A 64 -2.20 7.50 -0.26
CA GLU A 64 -1.86 8.92 -0.29
C GLU A 64 -2.69 9.72 0.72
N SER A 65 -2.02 10.66 1.41
CA SER A 65 -2.71 11.73 2.13
C SER A 65 -2.94 12.90 1.18
N PRO A 66 -4.18 13.43 1.05
CA PRO A 66 -4.47 14.58 0.18
C PRO A 66 -3.58 15.82 0.45
N SER A 67 -3.05 15.93 1.67
CA SER A 67 -2.16 17.01 2.11
C SER A 67 -0.68 16.80 1.76
N LEU A 68 -0.27 15.63 1.25
CA LEU A 68 1.14 15.25 1.07
C LEU A 68 1.46 14.84 -0.37
N LYS A 69 1.17 15.71 -1.33
CA LYS A 69 1.36 15.50 -2.79
C LYS A 69 2.82 15.31 -3.24
N ASN A 70 3.78 15.57 -2.34
CA ASN A 70 5.21 15.40 -2.59
C ASN A 70 5.77 14.08 -2.06
N ASN A 71 4.91 13.23 -1.47
CA ASN A 71 5.34 11.91 -1.03
C ASN A 71 5.55 10.98 -2.22
N TYR A 72 6.46 10.02 -2.06
CA TYR A 72 6.76 8.98 -3.03
C TYR A 72 5.70 7.86 -3.03
N THR A 73 4.42 8.21 -3.07
CA THR A 73 3.31 7.26 -3.16
C THR A 73 3.13 6.79 -4.61
N LEU A 74 2.48 5.63 -4.81
CA LEU A 74 2.18 5.14 -6.15
C LEU A 74 1.35 6.15 -6.94
N GLN A 75 0.30 6.71 -6.34
CA GLN A 75 -0.56 7.67 -7.04
C GLN A 75 0.23 8.89 -7.54
N ASN A 76 1.13 9.44 -6.70
CA ASN A 76 1.95 10.58 -7.11
C ASN A 76 2.98 10.22 -8.18
N VAL A 77 3.58 9.03 -8.10
CA VAL A 77 4.50 8.54 -9.13
C VAL A 77 3.77 8.37 -10.46
N MET A 78 2.63 7.66 -10.46
CA MET A 78 1.83 7.39 -11.65
C MET A 78 1.36 8.68 -12.32
N ARG A 79 0.86 9.65 -11.55
CA ARG A 79 0.46 10.96 -12.10
C ARG A 79 1.64 11.74 -12.68
N LYS A 80 2.81 11.69 -12.03
CA LYS A 80 4.02 12.38 -12.53
C LYS A 80 4.57 11.77 -13.82
N ILE A 81 4.33 10.48 -14.07
CA ILE A 81 4.73 9.81 -15.32
C ILE A 81 3.62 9.79 -16.38
N GLY A 82 2.50 10.49 -16.15
CA GLY A 82 1.38 10.58 -17.08
C GLY A 82 0.54 9.31 -17.19
N LYS A 83 0.48 8.52 -16.11
CA LYS A 83 -0.25 7.25 -15.97
C LYS A 83 -1.38 7.36 -14.95
N ASP A 84 -2.20 8.41 -15.09
CA ASP A 84 -3.28 8.76 -14.15
C ASP A 84 -4.29 7.61 -13.98
N ASP A 85 -4.53 6.85 -15.05
CA ASP A 85 -5.35 5.64 -15.07
C ASP A 85 -4.91 4.58 -14.06
N TYR A 86 -3.60 4.38 -13.89
CA TYR A 86 -3.06 3.46 -12.88
C TYR A 86 -3.18 4.01 -11.45
N ALA A 87 -3.14 5.34 -11.27
CA ALA A 87 -3.40 5.97 -9.98
C ALA A 87 -4.87 5.80 -9.57
N ASP A 88 -5.78 6.01 -10.52
CA ASP A 88 -7.23 5.89 -10.30
C ASP A 88 -7.63 4.43 -10.04
N ALA A 89 -7.05 3.47 -10.78
CA ALA A 89 -7.25 2.05 -10.54
C ALA A 89 -6.84 1.61 -9.13
N LEU A 90 -5.76 2.18 -8.57
CA LEU A 90 -5.39 1.94 -7.18
C LEU A 90 -6.43 2.52 -6.22
N ASP A 91 -6.94 3.73 -6.50
CA ASP A 91 -7.96 4.35 -5.66
C ASP A 91 -9.27 3.56 -5.67
N ASP A 92 -9.66 2.96 -6.81
CA ASP A 92 -10.79 2.04 -6.93
C ASP A 92 -10.60 0.79 -6.08
N ILE A 93 -9.43 0.13 -6.17
CA ILE A 93 -9.09 -1.03 -5.33
C ILE A 93 -9.28 -0.70 -3.86
N LEU A 94 -8.71 0.42 -3.42
CA LEU A 94 -8.70 0.83 -2.01
C LEU A 94 -10.09 1.24 -1.51
N SER A 95 -10.99 1.64 -2.41
CA SER A 95 -12.35 2.06 -2.08
C SER A 95 -13.35 0.89 -1.99
N ARG A 96 -12.95 -0.32 -2.39
CA ARG A 96 -13.78 -1.51 -2.21
C ARG A 96 -14.02 -1.81 -0.73
N GLU A 97 -15.18 -2.40 -0.45
CA GLU A 97 -15.52 -2.94 0.87
C GLU A 97 -14.48 -3.97 1.31
N PHE A 98 -14.03 -3.86 2.55
CA PHE A 98 -13.08 -4.78 3.16
C PHE A 98 -13.74 -6.12 3.50
N ILE A 99 -14.99 -6.06 3.97
CA ILE A 99 -15.84 -7.23 4.19
C ILE A 99 -17.16 -6.98 3.47
N PRO A 100 -17.32 -7.55 2.27
CA PRO A 100 -18.50 -7.31 1.45
C PRO A 100 -19.79 -7.58 2.21
N ASP A 101 -20.76 -6.66 2.09
CA ASP A 101 -22.12 -6.77 2.66
C ASP A 101 -22.21 -6.81 4.19
N VAL A 102 -21.10 -6.60 4.93
CA VAL A 102 -21.06 -6.66 6.41
C VAL A 102 -20.86 -5.28 7.04
N SER A 103 -20.04 -4.42 6.43
CA SER A 103 -19.73 -3.09 6.97
C SER A 103 -19.30 -2.13 5.88
N ASP A 104 -19.50 -0.83 6.11
CA ASP A 104 -19.01 0.25 5.25
C ASP A 104 -17.47 0.45 5.32
N MET A 105 -16.75 -0.44 6.02
CA MET A 105 -15.29 -0.39 6.10
C MET A 105 -14.70 -0.72 4.73
N THR A 106 -13.88 0.18 4.20
CA THR A 106 -13.13 -0.03 2.96
C THR A 106 -11.76 -0.64 3.24
N ILE A 107 -11.13 -1.21 2.22
CA ILE A 107 -9.73 -1.67 2.28
C ILE A 107 -8.82 -0.54 2.77
N ARG A 108 -9.02 0.69 2.27
CA ARG A 108 -8.29 1.88 2.70
C ARG A 108 -8.42 2.12 4.19
N THR A 109 -9.64 2.11 4.71
CA THR A 109 -9.88 2.40 6.13
C THR A 109 -9.36 1.29 7.03
N ALA A 110 -9.48 0.02 6.63
CA ALA A 110 -8.96 -1.12 7.36
C ALA A 110 -7.42 -1.05 7.52
N ILE A 111 -6.70 -0.86 6.41
CA ILE A 111 -5.22 -0.75 6.42
C ILE A 111 -4.78 0.48 7.22
N LYS A 112 -5.44 1.64 7.04
CA LYS A 112 -5.09 2.86 7.80
C LYS A 112 -5.33 2.68 9.29
N LEU A 113 -6.44 2.07 9.68
CA LEU A 113 -6.77 1.83 11.08
C LEU A 113 -5.68 0.97 11.72
N LEU A 114 -5.35 -0.15 11.10
CA LEU A 114 -4.33 -1.08 11.58
C LEU A 114 -2.95 -0.41 11.70
N ALA A 115 -2.50 0.26 10.63
CA ALA A 115 -1.20 0.94 10.60
C ALA A 115 -1.12 2.11 11.59
N ASP A 116 -2.05 3.07 11.48
CA ASP A 116 -1.93 4.34 12.21
C ASP A 116 -2.27 4.15 13.69
N LYS A 117 -3.31 3.38 14.03
CA LYS A 117 -3.81 3.31 15.41
C LYS A 117 -3.13 2.24 16.27
N PHE A 118 -2.82 1.09 15.68
CA PHE A 118 -2.37 -0.08 16.44
C PHE A 118 -0.88 -0.35 16.31
N ILE A 119 -0.29 -0.17 15.13
CA ILE A 119 1.13 -0.47 14.91
C ILE A 119 2.02 0.75 15.20
N CYS A 120 1.66 1.92 14.69
CA CYS A 120 2.54 3.09 14.74
C CYS A 120 2.33 3.99 15.98
N HIS A 121 1.09 4.39 16.28
CA HIS A 121 0.85 5.41 17.30
C HIS A 121 0.40 4.85 18.67
N TYR A 122 0.00 3.57 18.74
CA TYR A 122 -0.50 2.95 19.97
C TYR A 122 -1.55 3.83 20.68
N ASP A 123 -2.49 4.36 19.90
CA ASP A 123 -3.44 5.36 20.38
C ASP A 123 -4.30 4.77 21.51
N VAL A 124 -4.43 5.52 22.62
CA VAL A 124 -5.37 5.15 23.69
C VAL A 124 -6.78 5.19 23.10
N SER A 125 -7.48 4.07 23.13
CA SER A 125 -8.89 4.01 22.77
C SER A 125 -9.68 4.91 23.73
N GLU A 126 -10.01 6.13 23.31
CA GLU A 126 -10.77 7.04 24.15
C GLU A 126 -12.19 6.50 24.33
N GLY A 127 -12.48 5.93 25.51
CA GLY A 127 -13.84 5.61 25.96
C GLY A 127 -14.01 4.24 26.62
N ILE A 128 -14.93 4.16 27.57
CA ILE A 128 -15.28 2.96 28.35
C ILE A 128 -15.97 1.85 27.48
N ASN A 129 -16.19 2.10 26.18
CA ASN A 129 -16.94 1.25 25.25
C ASN A 129 -16.24 1.00 23.89
N SER A 130 -14.97 1.34 23.70
CA SER A 130 -14.29 1.15 22.40
C SER A 130 -13.42 -0.11 22.41
N ASP A 131 -14.00 -1.25 22.03
CA ASP A 131 -13.27 -2.52 21.82
C ASP A 131 -12.44 -2.49 20.51
N ASN A 132 -11.69 -1.41 20.33
CA ASN A 132 -10.88 -1.14 19.14
C ASN A 132 -9.79 -2.21 18.95
N TRP A 133 -9.31 -2.82 20.04
CA TRP A 133 -8.40 -3.95 19.98
C TRP A 133 -9.04 -5.18 19.34
N GLY A 134 -10.33 -5.44 19.60
CA GLY A 134 -11.11 -6.45 18.90
C GLY A 134 -11.23 -6.17 17.41
N GLU A 135 -11.42 -4.90 17.03
CA GLU A 135 -11.47 -4.48 15.63
C GLU A 135 -10.13 -4.69 14.89
N ALA A 136 -8.99 -4.37 15.53
CA ALA A 136 -7.66 -4.61 14.97
C ALA A 136 -7.39 -6.09 14.74
N ALA A 137 -7.64 -6.92 15.75
CA ALA A 137 -7.46 -8.37 15.67
C ALA A 137 -8.37 -8.97 14.59
N TYR A 138 -9.58 -8.43 14.45
CA TYR A 138 -10.52 -8.84 13.41
C TYR A 138 -10.01 -8.49 12.01
N ILE A 139 -9.54 -7.26 11.78
CA ILE A 139 -8.94 -6.85 10.50
C ILE A 139 -7.71 -7.71 10.16
N GLU A 140 -6.81 -7.93 11.12
CA GLU A 140 -5.65 -8.80 10.93
C GLU A 140 -6.09 -10.20 10.50
N SER A 141 -7.07 -10.78 11.21
CA SER A 141 -7.55 -12.13 10.91
C SER A 141 -8.10 -12.25 9.49
N PHE A 142 -8.81 -11.24 8.98
CA PHE A 142 -9.31 -11.22 7.61
C PHE A 142 -8.18 -11.05 6.59
N LEU A 143 -7.24 -10.14 6.86
CA LEU A 143 -6.09 -9.93 5.98
C LEU A 143 -5.22 -11.20 5.85
N ARG A 144 -5.09 -11.99 6.92
CA ARG A 144 -4.32 -13.23 6.93
C ARG A 144 -5.12 -14.47 6.51
N ASN A 145 -6.43 -14.36 6.31
CA ASN A 145 -7.27 -15.50 5.95
C ASN A 145 -7.27 -15.77 4.44
N PRO A 146 -6.69 -16.89 3.96
CA PRO A 146 -6.62 -17.19 2.53
C PRO A 146 -7.98 -17.57 1.91
N TYR A 147 -9.02 -17.78 2.74
CA TYR A 147 -10.35 -18.23 2.29
C TYR A 147 -11.37 -17.11 2.11
N VAL A 148 -11.04 -15.86 2.46
CA VAL A 148 -11.88 -14.70 2.17
C VAL A 148 -11.44 -14.02 0.87
N THR A 149 -12.38 -13.37 0.19
CA THR A 149 -12.15 -12.73 -1.11
C THR A 149 -11.25 -11.50 -1.04
N VAL A 150 -11.36 -10.73 0.06
CA VAL A 150 -10.55 -9.54 0.32
C VAL A 150 -9.60 -9.86 1.45
N ASN A 151 -8.36 -10.20 1.09
CA ASN A 151 -7.28 -10.50 2.03
C ASN A 151 -5.96 -9.89 1.54
N LEU A 152 -4.91 -10.00 2.34
CA LEU A 152 -3.60 -9.42 2.00
C LEU A 152 -3.06 -9.98 0.68
N GLN A 153 -3.32 -11.25 0.39
CA GLN A 153 -2.84 -11.89 -0.84
C GLN A 153 -3.46 -11.30 -2.10
N THR A 154 -4.78 -11.17 -2.12
CA THR A 154 -5.53 -10.60 -3.24
C THR A 154 -5.21 -9.12 -3.41
N ILE A 155 -5.17 -8.36 -2.31
CA ILE A 155 -4.78 -6.93 -2.31
C ILE A 155 -3.36 -6.76 -2.89
N MET A 156 -2.38 -7.53 -2.40
CA MET A 156 -1.00 -7.44 -2.88
C MET A 156 -0.87 -7.84 -4.34
N ALA A 157 -1.62 -8.85 -4.80
CA ALA A 157 -1.60 -9.29 -6.20
C ALA A 157 -2.09 -8.17 -7.14
N GLU A 158 -3.25 -7.58 -6.84
CA GLU A 158 -3.83 -6.53 -7.68
C GLU A 158 -3.00 -5.24 -7.68
N ILE A 159 -2.48 -4.83 -6.51
CA ILE A 159 -1.59 -3.67 -6.41
C ILE A 159 -0.29 -3.92 -7.19
N THR A 160 0.30 -5.11 -7.06
CA THR A 160 1.54 -5.47 -7.78
C THR A 160 1.32 -5.40 -9.29
N GLU A 161 0.18 -5.87 -9.78
CA GLU A 161 -0.18 -5.81 -11.19
C GLU A 161 -0.25 -4.37 -11.72
N ILE A 162 -0.92 -3.46 -10.98
CA ILE A 162 -0.99 -2.04 -11.33
C ILE A 162 0.41 -1.41 -11.38
N VAL A 163 1.22 -1.65 -10.35
CA VAL A 163 2.56 -1.05 -10.25
C VAL A 163 3.45 -1.54 -11.40
N ASP A 164 3.51 -2.86 -11.59
CA ASP A 164 4.42 -3.47 -12.55
C ASP A 164 4.04 -3.07 -14.00
N LYS A 165 2.73 -3.06 -14.33
CA LYS A 165 2.25 -2.61 -15.65
C LYS A 165 2.50 -1.12 -15.89
N GLY A 166 2.11 -0.26 -14.94
CA GLY A 166 2.27 1.19 -15.10
C GLY A 166 3.74 1.61 -15.28
N LEU A 167 4.65 0.98 -14.54
CA LEU A 167 6.09 1.21 -14.69
C LEU A 167 6.63 0.64 -16.01
N GLN A 168 6.22 -0.57 -16.40
CA GLN A 168 6.65 -1.19 -17.65
C GLN A 168 6.28 -0.31 -18.85
N GLU A 169 5.01 0.11 -18.95
CA GLU A 169 4.56 0.95 -20.06
C GLU A 169 5.31 2.28 -20.13
N TYR A 170 5.59 2.89 -18.98
CA TYR A 170 6.40 4.11 -18.93
C TYR A 170 7.81 3.87 -19.49
N TYR A 171 8.50 2.82 -19.06
CA TYR A 171 9.86 2.54 -19.57
C TYR A 171 9.86 2.20 -21.05
N GLU A 172 8.85 1.48 -21.56
CA GLU A 172 8.69 1.21 -22.98
C GLU A 172 8.48 2.51 -23.79
N GLN A 173 7.71 3.46 -23.26
CA GLN A 173 7.54 4.78 -23.89
C GLN A 173 8.85 5.57 -23.92
N GLU A 174 9.63 5.56 -22.84
CA GLU A 174 10.92 6.27 -22.77
C GLU A 174 11.98 5.65 -23.67
N LEU A 175 11.99 4.33 -23.87
CA LEU A 175 12.93 3.64 -24.77
C LEU A 175 12.65 3.90 -26.26
N ASN A 176 11.42 4.28 -26.60
CA ASN A 176 10.98 4.54 -27.97
C ASN A 176 11.01 6.03 -28.36
N LYS A 177 11.47 6.91 -27.46
CA LYS A 177 11.72 8.34 -27.69
C LYS A 177 13.15 8.57 -28.18
#